data_AF-A0A7C4CG74-F1
#
_entry.id   AF-A0A7C4CG74-F1
#
_cell.length_a   1.000
_cell.length_b   1.000
_cell.length_c   1.000
_cell.angle_alpha   90.00
_cell.angle_beta   90.00
_cell.angle_gamma   90.00
#
_symmetry.space_group_name_H-M   'P 1'
#
loop_
_entity.id
_entity.type
_entity.pdbx_description
1 polymer ?
#
loop_
_entity_poly.entity_id
_entity_poly.type
_entity_poly.pdbx_seq_one_letter_code
_entity_poly.pdbx_strand_id
1 'polypeptide(L)'
;MSREQSYISVMPEKVRVKIVGAIDTNPQLTLSEEEVTILGLAEPIRRAYEKISMYEPLLKRFPKDYTFLQPEPEVVVMKRDDAVALIRFIKERSGIDPYLTPVALMYRSRTFLLSIEHSCG
;
A
#
# COMPACT_ATOMS: atom_id res chain seq x y z
N MET A 1 1.10 28.08 1.63
CA MET A 1 0.94 26.82 0.86
C MET A 1 0.84 25.66 1.84
N SER A 2 -0.12 24.76 1.66
CA SER A 2 -0.16 23.53 2.45
C SER A 2 1.03 22.64 2.04
N ARG A 3 1.61 21.87 2.98
CA ARG A 3 2.73 20.95 2.69
C ARG A 3 2.42 20.03 1.51
N GLU A 4 1.17 19.58 1.40
CA GLU A 4 0.63 18.78 0.29
C GLU A 4 0.85 19.41 -1.10
N GLN A 5 0.60 20.71 -1.27
CA GLN A 5 0.81 21.37 -2.56
C GLN A 5 2.30 21.42 -2.93
N SER A 6 3.18 21.62 -1.93
CA SER A 6 4.61 21.50 -2.13
C SER A 6 5.01 20.08 -2.51
N TYR A 7 4.44 19.04 -1.88
CA TYR A 7 4.76 17.64 -2.18
C TYR A 7 4.32 17.18 -3.57
N ILE A 8 3.08 17.48 -3.96
CA ILE A 8 2.60 17.13 -5.30
C ILE A 8 3.42 17.86 -6.36
N SER A 9 3.87 19.09 -6.10
CA SER A 9 4.65 19.88 -7.08
C SER A 9 6.03 19.29 -7.40
N VAL A 10 6.65 18.56 -6.47
CA VAL A 10 7.98 17.94 -6.64
C VAL A 10 7.92 16.44 -6.90
N MET A 11 6.72 15.88 -7.08
CA MET A 11 6.54 14.45 -7.31
C MET A 11 7.16 14.04 -8.65
N PRO A 12 7.97 12.96 -8.69
CA PRO A 12 8.54 12.46 -9.95
C PRO A 12 7.42 11.96 -10.88
N GLU A 13 7.71 11.85 -12.18
CA GLU A 13 6.75 11.35 -13.19
C GLU A 13 6.29 9.92 -12.92
N LYS A 14 7.16 9.13 -12.28
CA LYS A 14 6.90 7.74 -11.90
C LYS A 14 7.06 7.59 -10.40
N VAL A 15 6.06 7.00 -9.77
CA VAL A 15 5.98 6.86 -8.33
C VAL A 15 5.90 5.38 -8.00
N ARG A 16 6.74 4.93 -7.06
CA ARG A 16 6.71 3.53 -6.62
C ARG A 16 5.72 3.40 -5.47
N VAL A 17 4.80 2.47 -5.57
CA VAL A 17 3.88 2.11 -4.50
C VAL A 17 4.21 0.68 -4.07
N LYS A 18 4.50 0.52 -2.78
CA LYS A 18 4.79 -0.77 -2.16
C LYS A 18 3.54 -1.29 -1.48
N ILE A 19 3.23 -2.56 -1.70
CA ILE A 19 2.10 -3.26 -1.11
C ILE A 19 2.62 -4.54 -0.48
N VAL A 20 2.40 -4.71 0.81
CA VAL A 20 2.78 -5.92 1.54
C VAL A 20 1.56 -6.48 2.27
N GLY A 21 1.33 -7.78 2.19
CA GLY A 21 0.29 -8.41 3.00
C GLY A 21 0.65 -8.35 4.48
N ALA A 22 -0.33 -8.10 5.34
CA ALA A 22 -0.12 -7.97 6.77
C ALA A 22 -1.06 -8.90 7.56
N ILE A 23 -0.56 -9.38 8.69
CA ILE A 23 -1.28 -10.22 9.65
C ILE A 23 -1.35 -9.46 10.98
N ASP A 24 -2.47 -9.58 11.68
CA ASP A 24 -2.71 -8.90 12.97
C ASP A 24 -2.56 -7.38 12.92
N THR A 25 -2.92 -6.79 11.77
CA THR A 25 -2.97 -5.34 11.55
C THR A 25 -4.42 -4.91 11.38
N ASN A 26 -4.86 -3.95 12.18
CA ASN A 26 -6.19 -3.37 12.07
C ASN A 26 -6.27 -2.51 10.79
N PRO A 27 -7.25 -2.75 9.91
CA PRO A 27 -7.39 -1.96 8.71
C PRO A 27 -7.91 -0.55 9.03
N GLN A 28 -7.36 0.43 8.32
CA GLN A 28 -7.76 1.84 8.40
C GLN A 28 -8.76 2.20 7.29
N LEU A 29 -8.75 1.45 6.19
CA LEU A 29 -9.64 1.63 5.06
C LEU A 29 -10.04 0.26 4.50
N THR A 30 -11.29 0.12 4.04
CA THR A 30 -11.76 -1.08 3.35
C THR A 30 -12.06 -0.75 1.90
N LEU A 31 -11.50 -1.53 0.98
CA LEU A 31 -11.67 -1.36 -0.45
C LEU A 31 -12.62 -2.42 -1.03
N SER A 32 -13.50 -1.97 -1.90
CA SER A 32 -14.30 -2.80 -2.80
C SER A 32 -13.47 -3.24 -4.01
N GLU A 33 -13.99 -4.22 -4.74
CA GLU A 33 -13.38 -4.70 -6.00
C GLU A 33 -13.35 -3.63 -7.09
N GLU A 34 -14.38 -2.80 -7.17
CA GLU A 34 -14.44 -1.67 -8.09
C GLU A 34 -13.34 -0.65 -7.79
N GLU A 35 -13.20 -0.26 -6.52
CA GLU A 35 -12.16 0.69 -6.10
C GLU A 35 -10.75 0.16 -6.37
N VAL A 36 -10.50 -1.12 -6.05
CA VAL A 36 -9.22 -1.78 -6.35
C VAL A 36 -8.92 -1.78 -7.85
N THR A 37 -9.94 -1.93 -8.69
CA THR A 37 -9.80 -1.92 -10.15
C THR A 37 -9.53 -0.51 -10.68
N ILE A 38 -10.33 0.48 -10.27
CA ILE A 38 -10.20 1.87 -10.70
C ILE A 38 -8.84 2.46 -10.29
N LEU A 39 -8.34 2.11 -9.11
CA LEU A 39 -7.06 2.58 -8.60
C LEU A 39 -5.85 1.84 -9.20
N GLY A 40 -6.07 0.87 -10.09
CA GLY A 40 -5.00 0.07 -10.69
C GLY A 40 -4.29 -0.86 -9.71
N LEU A 41 -4.95 -1.25 -8.62
CA LEU A 41 -4.38 -2.06 -7.54
C LEU A 41 -4.71 -3.55 -7.64
N ALA A 42 -5.58 -3.97 -8.55
CA ALA A 42 -6.06 -5.35 -8.65
C ALA A 42 -4.92 -6.38 -8.77
N GLU A 43 -4.05 -6.21 -9.76
CA GLU A 43 -2.92 -7.12 -10.00
C GLU A 43 -1.84 -7.01 -8.91
N PRO A 44 -1.41 -5.81 -8.46
CA PRO A 44 -0.49 -5.68 -7.34
C PRO A 44 -0.99 -6.32 -6.03
N ILE A 45 -2.27 -6.14 -5.68
CA ILE A 45 -2.87 -6.77 -4.49
C ILE A 45 -2.92 -8.29 -4.64
N ARG A 46 -3.24 -8.80 -5.84
CA ARG A 46 -3.24 -10.25 -6.12
C ARG A 46 -1.84 -10.85 -5.89
N ARG A 47 -0.78 -10.19 -6.36
CA ARG A 47 0.61 -10.64 -6.14
C ARG A 47 1.03 -10.53 -4.67
N ALA A 48 0.68 -9.44 -4.00
CA ALA A 48 0.92 -9.30 -2.56
C ALA A 48 0.21 -10.38 -1.75
N TYR A 49 -0.99 -10.79 -2.17
CA TYR A 49 -1.76 -11.89 -1.58
C TYR A 49 -1.04 -13.24 -1.74
N GLU A 50 -0.55 -13.55 -2.94
CA GLU A 50 0.22 -14.78 -3.18
C GLU A 50 1.47 -14.84 -2.29
N LYS A 51 2.20 -13.72 -2.21
CA LYS A 51 3.37 -13.60 -1.34
C LYS A 51 3.01 -13.86 0.12
N ILE A 52 2.08 -13.12 0.72
CA ILE A 52 1.74 -13.32 2.14
C ILE A 52 1.19 -14.72 2.42
N SER A 53 0.45 -15.32 1.49
CA SER A 53 -0.11 -16.68 1.66
C SER A 53 0.98 -17.74 1.85
N MET A 54 2.14 -17.59 1.19
CA MET A 54 3.28 -18.50 1.37
C MET A 54 3.93 -18.36 2.75
N TYR A 55 3.93 -17.15 3.31
CA TYR A 55 4.60 -16.84 4.58
C TYR A 55 3.66 -16.90 5.79
N GLU A 56 2.34 -16.89 5.59
CA GLU A 56 1.33 -16.84 6.65
C GLU A 56 1.49 -17.93 7.72
N PRO A 57 1.72 -19.22 7.39
CA PRO A 57 1.92 -20.25 8.41
C PRO A 57 3.16 -20.00 9.27
N LEU A 58 4.22 -19.42 8.69
CA LEU A 58 5.46 -19.09 9.39
C LEU A 58 5.26 -17.87 10.28
N LEU A 59 4.64 -16.81 9.75
CA LEU A 59 4.37 -15.57 10.49
C LEU A 59 3.39 -15.76 11.66
N LYS A 60 2.47 -16.72 11.56
CA LYS A 60 1.60 -17.11 12.68
C LYS A 60 2.32 -17.92 13.76
N ARG A 61 3.39 -18.62 13.40
CA ARG A 61 4.13 -19.52 14.29
C ARG A 61 5.30 -18.85 15.00
N PHE A 62 5.98 -17.92 14.32
CA PHE A 62 7.16 -17.24 14.83
C PHE A 62 6.82 -15.77 15.16
N PRO A 63 7.28 -15.23 16.31
CA PRO A 63 6.94 -13.88 16.74
C PRO A 63 7.46 -12.81 15.76
N LYS A 64 6.94 -11.58 15.90
CA LYS A 64 7.19 -10.43 15.00
C LYS A 64 8.67 -10.03 14.84
N ASP A 65 9.56 -10.55 15.69
CA ASP A 65 10.99 -10.23 15.71
C ASP A 65 11.78 -10.90 14.57
N TYR A 66 11.18 -11.86 13.85
CA TYR A 66 11.80 -12.54 12.72
C TYR A 66 11.56 -11.77 11.42
N THR A 67 12.23 -10.63 11.28
CA THR A 67 12.06 -9.70 10.14
C THR A 67 12.36 -10.33 8.77
N PHE A 68 13.23 -11.35 8.71
CA PHE A 68 13.52 -12.09 7.47
C PHE A 68 12.36 -12.98 6.98
N LEU A 69 11.34 -13.21 7.82
CA LEU A 69 10.12 -13.93 7.43
C LEU A 69 9.07 -13.00 6.80
N GLN A 70 9.31 -11.69 6.76
CA GLN A 70 8.40 -10.76 6.10
C GLN A 70 8.48 -10.95 4.58
N PRO A 71 7.34 -11.13 3.89
CA PRO A 71 7.34 -11.25 2.44
C PRO A 71 7.88 -9.96 1.81
N GLU A 72 8.62 -10.09 0.72
CA GLU A 72 9.05 -8.93 -0.06
C GLU A 72 7.82 -8.13 -0.53
N PRO A 73 7.85 -6.79 -0.46
CA PRO A 73 6.74 -5.98 -0.93
C PRO A 73 6.54 -6.18 -2.43
N GLU A 74 5.28 -6.17 -2.86
CA GLU A 74 4.96 -5.94 -4.26
C GLU A 74 5.17 -4.46 -4.58
N VAL A 75 5.96 -4.18 -5.61
CA VAL A 75 6.28 -2.81 -6.03
C VAL A 75 5.58 -2.55 -7.36
N VAL A 76 4.63 -1.62 -7.37
CA VAL A 76 4.02 -1.11 -8.60
C VAL A 76 4.57 0.27 -8.91
N VAL A 77 4.88 0.52 -10.18
CA VAL A 77 5.29 1.85 -10.67
C VAL A 77 4.08 2.49 -11.32
N MET A 78 3.56 3.54 -10.70
CA MET A 78 2.41 4.30 -11.16
C MET A 78 2.86 5.60 -11.82
N LYS A 79 2.06 6.11 -12.76
CA LYS A 79 2.24 7.49 -13.23
C LYS A 79 1.89 8.45 -12.11
N ARG A 80 2.50 9.63 -12.13
CA ARG A 80 2.24 10.69 -11.14
C ARG A 80 0.75 10.95 -10.91
N ASP A 81 -0.03 11.09 -11.98
CA ASP A 81 -1.46 11.42 -11.88
C ASP A 81 -2.27 10.32 -11.19
N ASP A 82 -1.99 9.05 -11.53
CA ASP A 82 -2.64 7.89 -10.90
C ASP A 82 -2.26 7.78 -9.42
N ALA A 83 -0.99 8.03 -9.09
CA ALA A 83 -0.53 8.05 -7.71
C ALA A 83 -1.18 9.19 -6.91
N VAL A 84 -1.31 10.39 -7.49
CA VAL A 84 -2.02 11.52 -6.87
C VAL A 84 -3.50 11.17 -6.63
N ALA A 85 -4.16 10.51 -7.59
CA ALA A 85 -5.55 10.07 -7.43
C ALA A 85 -5.69 9.07 -6.27
N LEU A 86 -4.79 8.07 -6.20
CA LEU A 86 -4.75 7.11 -5.10
C LEU A 86 -4.56 7.79 -3.74
N ILE A 87 -3.66 8.77 -3.66
CA ILE A 87 -3.36 9.49 -2.43
C ILE A 87 -4.55 10.29 -1.94
N ARG A 88 -5.20 11.03 -2.84
CA ARG A 88 -6.41 11.80 -2.53
C ARG A 88 -7.52 10.89 -2.04
N PHE A 89 -7.76 9.80 -2.76
CA PHE A 89 -8.76 8.81 -2.39
C PHE A 89 -8.53 8.25 -0.97
N ILE A 90 -7.30 7.85 -0.65
CA ILE A 90 -6.95 7.32 0.68
C ILE A 90 -7.18 8.39 1.75
N LYS A 91 -6.71 9.61 1.52
CA LYS A 91 -6.81 10.71 2.48
C LYS A 91 -8.26 11.12 2.74
N GLU A 92 -9.08 11.21 1.70
CA GLU A 92 -10.50 11.55 1.82
C GLU A 92 -11.27 10.48 2.62
N ARG A 93 -10.94 9.20 2.43
CA ARG A 93 -11.67 8.09 3.08
C ARG A 93 -11.18 7.75 4.48
N SER A 94 -9.90 7.98 4.78
CA SER A 94 -9.28 7.57 6.04
C SER A 94 -8.74 8.71 6.90
N GLY A 95 -8.60 9.92 6.34
CA GLY A 95 -7.92 11.05 6.99
C GLY A 95 -6.40 10.90 7.11
N ILE A 96 -5.84 9.79 6.61
CA ILE A 96 -4.41 9.48 6.70
C ILE A 96 -3.69 10.01 5.47
N ASP A 97 -2.51 10.56 5.71
CA ASP A 97 -1.60 10.93 4.63
C ASP A 97 -0.67 9.75 4.29
N PRO A 98 -0.89 9.05 3.16
CA PRO A 98 -0.07 7.90 2.76
C PRO A 98 1.38 8.30 2.40
N TYR A 99 1.71 9.60 2.36
CA TYR A 99 3.10 10.07 2.26
C TYR A 99 3.90 9.90 3.55
N LEU A 100 3.24 10.01 4.69
CA LEU A 100 3.92 10.04 6.00
C LEU A 100 3.92 8.69 6.68
N THR A 101 2.86 7.92 6.45
CA THR A 101 2.63 6.65 7.15
C THR A 101 2.07 5.62 6.19
N PRO A 102 2.56 4.37 6.23
CA PRO A 102 1.91 3.27 5.53
C PRO A 102 0.45 3.16 5.95
N VAL A 103 -0.43 2.86 4.98
CA VAL A 103 -1.87 2.75 5.21
C VAL A 103 -2.28 1.28 5.18
N ALA A 104 -3.00 0.84 6.21
CA ALA A 104 -3.57 -0.48 6.30
C ALA A 104 -4.92 -0.53 5.55
N LEU A 105 -4.95 -1.28 4.45
CA LEU A 105 -6.09 -1.45 3.56
C LEU A 105 -6.64 -2.86 3.70
N MET A 106 -7.95 -3.02 3.90
CA MET A 106 -8.62 -4.33 3.83
C MET A 106 -9.20 -4.56 2.44
N TYR A 107 -8.93 -5.72 1.87
CA TYR A 107 -9.57 -6.21 0.65
C TYR A 107 -9.85 -7.72 0.78
N ARG A 108 -11.08 -8.14 0.49
CA ARG A 108 -11.53 -9.56 0.58
C ARG A 108 -11.05 -10.28 1.86
N SER A 109 -11.26 -9.65 3.01
CA SER A 109 -10.90 -10.16 4.36
C SER A 109 -9.40 -10.27 4.64
N ARG A 110 -8.54 -9.64 3.84
CA ARG A 110 -7.10 -9.55 4.07
C ARG A 110 -6.66 -8.11 4.23
N THR A 111 -5.72 -7.87 5.14
CA THR A 111 -5.10 -6.56 5.34
C THR A 111 -3.80 -6.47 4.55
N PHE A 112 -3.58 -5.33 3.91
CA PHE A 112 -2.38 -4.97 3.19
C PHE A 112 -1.85 -3.64 3.71
N LEU A 113 -0.55 -3.48 3.81
CA LEU A 113 0.08 -2.17 4.06
C LEU A 113 0.53 -1.58 2.72
N LEU A 114 0.10 -0.35 2.47
CA LEU A 114 0.47 0.42 1.28
C LEU A 114 1.36 1.59 1.67
N SER A 115 2.52 1.74 1.02
CA SER A 115 3.40 2.89 1.19
C SER A 115 3.87 3.45 -0.16
N ILE A 116 4.16 4.75 -0.18
CA ILE A 116 4.53 5.49 -1.40
C ILE A 116 5.99 5.92 -1.28
N GLU A 117 6.81 5.56 -2.27
CA GLU A 117 8.23 5.91 -2.33
C GLU A 117 8.50 6.95 -3.44
N HIS A 118 9.18 8.03 -3.05
CA HIS A 118 9.52 9.15 -3.93
C HIS A 118 10.89 9.04 -4.60
N SER A 119 11.78 8.19 -4.10
CA SER A 119 13.16 8.09 -4.60
C SER A 119 13.37 6.77 -5.34
N CYS A 120 13.39 6.85 -6.67
CA CYS A 120 14.29 6.02 -7.45
C CYS A 120 15.67 6.67 -7.28
N GLY A 121 16.48 6.15 -6.36
CA GLY A 121 17.93 6.29 -6.51
C GLY A 121 18.39 5.59 -7.78
#